data_AF-A0A1B1MIK9-F1
#
_entry.id   AF-A0A1B1MIK9-F1
#
_cell.length_a   1.000
_cell.length_b   1.000
_cell.length_c   1.000
_cell.angle_alpha   90.00
_cell.angle_beta   90.00
_cell.angle_gamma   90.00
#
_symmetry.space_group_name_H-M   'P 1'
#
loop_
_entity.id
_entity.type
_entity.pdbx_description
1 polymer ?
#
loop_
_entity_poly.entity_id
_entity_poly.type
_entity_poly.pdbx_seq_one_letter_code
_entity_poly.pdbx_strand_id
1 'polypeptide(L)'
;MANNADGLQVTYDGLDFAATKIGNEASTLEQDLQELKKLVVSSLQYWEGEAQGTFNEKLHRWDKEANDIHQALTGIGHVVATSGGTYMQGDKKAASYFQ
;
A
#
# COMPACT_ATOMS: atom_id res chain seq x y z
N MET A 1 -15.55 -36.91 2.87
CA MET A 1 -16.06 -35.53 2.72
C MET A 1 -14.84 -34.64 2.64
N ALA A 2 -14.63 -34.01 1.49
CA ALA A 2 -13.35 -33.43 1.10
C ALA A 2 -13.02 -32.16 1.88
N ASN A 3 -11.73 -32.01 2.18
CA ASN A 3 -11.03 -30.98 2.96
C ASN A 3 -11.12 -29.55 2.37
N ASN A 4 -12.28 -29.14 1.88
CA ASN A 4 -12.48 -27.81 1.29
C ASN A 4 -12.36 -26.72 2.36
N ALA A 5 -12.78 -26.98 3.59
CA ALA A 5 -12.65 -26.06 4.72
C ALA A 5 -11.19 -25.77 5.09
N ASP A 6 -10.33 -26.78 5.02
CA ASP A 6 -8.88 -26.66 5.29
C ASP A 6 -8.18 -25.80 4.22
N GLY A 7 -8.50 -26.03 2.94
CA GLY A 7 -8.00 -25.19 1.85
C GLY A 7 -8.45 -23.73 1.93
N LEU A 8 -9.73 -23.50 2.28
CA LEU A 8 -10.27 -22.16 2.52
C LEU A 8 -9.56 -21.46 3.69
N GLN A 9 -9.38 -22.14 4.82
CA GLN A 9 -8.69 -21.61 5.99
C GLN A 9 -7.25 -21.18 5.70
N VAL A 10 -6.47 -22.04 5.03
CA VAL A 10 -5.09 -21.72 4.63
C VAL A 10 -5.03 -20.53 3.66
N THR A 11 -6.01 -20.41 2.75
CA THR A 11 -6.08 -19.25 1.85
C THR A 11 -6.43 -17.95 2.58
N TYR A 12 -7.24 -18.00 3.66
CA TYR A 12 -7.56 -16.82 4.47
C TYR A 12 -6.36 -16.31 5.25
N ASP A 13 -5.65 -17.21 5.94
CA ASP A 13 -4.43 -16.86 6.67
C ASP A 13 -3.37 -16.28 5.73
N GLY A 14 -3.26 -16.83 4.51
CA GLY A 14 -2.38 -16.30 3.47
C GLY A 14 -2.78 -14.90 2.98
N LEU A 15 -4.08 -14.62 2.83
CA LEU A 15 -4.58 -13.32 2.35
C LEU A 15 -4.40 -12.22 3.42
N ASP A 16 -4.72 -12.52 4.67
CA ASP A 16 -4.59 -11.58 5.79
C ASP A 16 -3.12 -11.25 6.09
N PHE A 17 -2.25 -12.27 6.03
CA PHE A 17 -0.81 -12.09 6.09
C PHE A 17 -0.29 -11.21 4.96
N ALA A 18 -0.74 -11.44 3.72
CA ALA A 18 -0.38 -10.61 2.57
C ALA A 18 -0.88 -9.17 2.73
N ALA A 19 -2.10 -8.97 3.22
CA ALA A 19 -2.68 -7.64 3.49
C ALA A 19 -1.82 -6.85 4.48
N THR A 20 -1.48 -7.49 5.60
CA THR A 20 -0.65 -6.91 6.65
C THR A 20 0.74 -6.57 6.13
N LYS A 21 1.35 -7.48 5.36
CA LYS A 21 2.68 -7.26 4.75
C LYS A 21 2.67 -6.11 3.75
N ILE A 22 1.66 -6.02 2.88
CA ILE A 22 1.50 -4.91 1.93
C ILE A 22 1.28 -3.59 2.67
N GLY A 23 0.46 -3.58 3.72
CA GLY A 23 0.26 -2.38 4.55
C GLY A 23 1.55 -1.89 5.19
N ASN A 24 2.34 -2.80 5.76
CA ASN A 24 3.64 -2.47 6.34
C ASN A 24 4.63 -1.96 5.28
N GLU A 25 4.72 -2.62 4.11
CA GLU A 25 5.59 -2.19 3.02
C GLU A 25 5.19 -0.81 2.48
N ALA A 26 3.88 -0.52 2.41
CA ALA A 26 3.37 0.80 2.01
C ALA A 26 3.79 1.89 3.01
N SER A 27 3.67 1.63 4.32
CA SER A 27 4.12 2.60 5.34
C SER A 27 5.64 2.81 5.31
N THR A 28 6.43 1.75 5.12
CA THR A 28 7.89 1.89 4.97
C THR A 28 8.24 2.72 3.74
N LEU A 29 7.59 2.45 2.60
CA LEU A 29 7.86 3.20 1.38
C LEU A 29 7.48 4.68 1.53
N GLU A 30 6.40 5.00 2.24
CA GLU A 30 6.03 6.38 2.52
C GLU A 30 7.13 7.10 3.33
N GLN A 31 7.69 6.44 4.34
CA GLN A 31 8.80 6.97 5.13
C GLN A 31 10.04 7.21 4.27
N ASP A 32 10.41 6.24 3.44
CA ASP A 32 11.56 6.33 2.53
C ASP A 32 11.39 7.49 1.53
N LEU A 33 10.19 7.66 0.97
CA LEU A 33 9.87 8.76 0.06
C LEU A 33 9.99 10.12 0.77
N GLN A 34 9.49 10.24 2.01
CA GLN A 34 9.63 11.47 2.80
C GLN A 34 11.10 11.79 3.11
N GLU A 35 11.92 10.78 3.39
CA GLU A 35 13.34 10.95 3.65
C GLU A 35 14.10 11.37 2.39
N LEU A 36 13.82 10.73 1.25
CA LEU A 36 14.35 11.13 -0.05
C LEU A 36 13.96 12.57 -0.40
N LYS A 37 12.71 12.99 -0.14
CA LYS A 37 12.28 14.39 -0.33
C LYS A 37 13.16 15.35 0.46
N LYS A 38 13.43 15.05 1.74
CA LYS A 38 14.24 15.88 2.61
C LYS A 38 15.68 16.01 2.10
N LEU A 39 16.28 14.91 1.65
CA LEU A 39 17.63 14.91 1.06
C LEU A 39 17.69 15.74 -0.23
N VAL A 40 16.66 15.62 -1.07
CA VAL A 40 16.56 16.41 -2.30
C VAL A 40 16.40 17.89 -1.97
N VAL A 41 15.51 18.27 -1.06
CA VAL A 41 15.30 19.67 -0.65
C VAL A 41 16.52 20.23 0.08
N SER A 42 17.26 19.44 0.86
CA SER A 42 18.48 19.92 1.50
C SER A 42 19.61 20.15 0.50
N SER A 43 19.66 19.40 -0.61
CA SER A 43 20.64 19.62 -1.68
C SER A 43 20.40 20.92 -2.48
N LEU A 44 19.17 21.44 -2.43
CA LEU A 44 18.71 22.64 -3.14
C LEU A 44 19.47 23.90 -2.73
N GLN A 45 19.95 23.95 -1.48
CA GLN A 45 20.77 25.06 -0.97
C GLN A 45 22.09 25.26 -1.74
N TYR A 46 22.51 24.26 -2.51
CA TYR A 46 23.73 24.31 -3.33
C TYR A 46 23.47 24.69 -4.79
N TRP A 47 22.20 24.80 -5.22
CA TRP A 47 21.81 25.05 -6.61
C TRP A 47 21.33 26.50 -6.74
N GLU A 48 22.24 27.48 -6.79
CA GLU A 48 21.90 28.90 -7.05
C GLU A 48 21.81 29.19 -8.56
N GLY A 49 20.82 30.00 -8.96
CA GLY A 49 20.68 30.52 -10.34
C GLY A 49 19.68 29.76 -11.23
N GLU A 50 19.97 29.66 -12.53
CA GLU A 50 19.11 29.07 -13.57
C GLU A 50 18.71 27.60 -13.28
N ALA A 51 19.55 26.88 -12.52
CA ALA A 51 19.30 25.50 -12.10
C ALA A 51 18.09 25.35 -11.15
N GLN A 52 17.65 26.44 -10.51
CA GLN A 52 16.54 26.42 -9.54
C GLN A 52 15.18 26.17 -10.21
N GLY A 53 14.99 26.67 -11.44
CA GLY A 53 13.76 26.44 -12.22
C GLY A 53 13.60 24.96 -12.61
N THR A 54 14.65 24.38 -13.20
CA THR A 54 14.70 22.95 -13.56
C THR A 54 14.56 22.06 -12.34
N PHE A 55 15.17 22.44 -11.21
CA PHE A 55 15.02 21.69 -9.97
C PHE A 55 13.57 21.66 -9.50
N ASN A 56 12.86 22.80 -9.49
CA ASN A 56 11.47 22.86 -9.06
C ASN A 56 10.55 21.98 -9.92
N GLU A 57 10.76 21.94 -11.24
CA GLU A 57 10.02 21.02 -12.13
C GLU A 57 10.30 19.56 -11.79
N LYS A 58 11.57 19.19 -11.55
CA LYS A 58 11.96 17.83 -11.19
C LYS A 58 11.39 17.42 -9.83
N LEU A 59 11.42 18.32 -8.85
CA LEU A 59 10.84 18.08 -7.54
C LEU A 59 9.32 17.90 -7.63
N HIS A 60 8.63 18.72 -8.41
CA HIS A 60 7.20 18.59 -8.61
C HIS A 60 6.82 17.25 -9.27
N ARG A 61 7.59 16.84 -10.27
CA ARG A 61 7.40 15.52 -10.91
C ARG A 61 7.65 14.37 -9.94
N TRP A 62 8.71 14.46 -9.14
CA TRP A 62 9.02 13.48 -8.10
C TRP A 62 7.88 13.38 -7.08
N ASP A 63 7.33 14.51 -6.63
CA ASP A 63 6.22 14.53 -5.64
C ASP A 63 4.97 13.86 -6.21
N LYS A 64 4.69 14.09 -7.50
CA LYS A 64 3.59 13.44 -8.21
C LYS A 64 3.81 11.92 -8.29
N GLU A 65 4.97 11.48 -8.75
CA GLU A 65 5.29 10.05 -8.89
C GLU A 65 5.26 9.34 -7.52
N ALA A 66 5.76 9.98 -6.47
CA ALA A 66 5.70 9.48 -5.10
C ALA A 66 4.26 9.32 -4.60
N ASN A 67 3.39 10.30 -4.85
CA ASN A 67 1.98 10.25 -4.47
C ASN A 67 1.22 9.16 -5.25
N ASP A 68 1.47 9.02 -6.55
CA ASP A 68 0.85 7.98 -7.38
C ASP A 68 1.21 6.57 -6.86
N ILE A 69 2.47 6.35 -6.47
CA ILE A 69 2.93 5.09 -5.87
C ILE A 69 2.23 4.83 -4.53
N HIS A 70 2.17 5.84 -3.67
CA HIS A 70 1.48 5.74 -2.39
C HIS A 70 0.00 5.38 -2.58
N GLN A 71 -0.72 6.08 -3.47
CA GLN A 71 -2.11 5.80 -3.78
C GLN A 71 -2.33 4.38 -4.31
N ALA A 72 -1.45 3.89 -5.19
CA ALA A 72 -1.52 2.53 -5.70
C ALA A 72 -1.38 1.50 -4.57
N LEU A 73 -0.42 1.69 -3.66
CA LEU A 73 -0.19 0.77 -2.53
C LEU A 73 -1.32 0.81 -1.51
N THR A 74 -1.83 2.00 -1.17
CA THR A 74 -3.02 2.13 -0.32
C THR A 74 -4.23 1.46 -0.97
N GLY A 75 -4.40 1.61 -2.29
CA GLY A 75 -5.46 0.96 -3.06
C GLY A 75 -5.37 -0.56 -3.01
N ILE A 76 -4.18 -1.12 -3.20
CA ILE A 76 -3.94 -2.56 -3.08
C ILE A 76 -4.25 -3.03 -1.65
N GLY A 77 -3.73 -2.34 -0.64
CA GLY A 77 -4.01 -2.66 0.76
C GLY A 77 -5.51 -2.67 1.07
N HIS A 78 -6.25 -1.68 0.56
CA HIS A 78 -7.70 -1.59 0.72
C HIS A 78 -8.44 -2.73 0.03
N VAL A 79 -8.07 -3.10 -1.20
CA VAL A 79 -8.67 -4.22 -1.94
C VAL A 79 -8.44 -5.54 -1.22
N VAL A 80 -7.22 -5.79 -0.73
CA VAL A 80 -6.89 -7.03 -0.01
C VAL A 80 -7.65 -7.09 1.32
N ALA A 81 -7.68 -6.00 2.10
CA ALA A 81 -8.41 -5.93 3.36
C ALA A 81 -9.93 -6.11 3.17
N THR A 82 -10.51 -5.49 2.14
CA THR A 82 -11.93 -5.64 1.81
C THR A 82 -12.24 -7.07 1.37
N SER A 83 -11.37 -7.69 0.56
CA SER A 83 -11.54 -9.08 0.12
C SER A 83 -11.54 -10.06 1.30
N GLY A 84 -10.68 -9.85 2.30
CA GLY A 84 -10.69 -10.64 3.54
C GLY A 84 -11.95 -10.41 4.39
N GLY A 85 -12.34 -9.15 4.60
CA GLY A 85 -13.47 -8.79 5.46
C GLY A 85 -14.85 -9.14 4.89
N THR A 86 -15.08 -8.91 3.59
CA THR A 86 -16.36 -9.20 2.92
C THR A 86 -16.63 -10.70 2.84
N TYR A 87 -15.59 -11.52 2.67
CA TYR A 87 -15.76 -12.98 2.63
C TYR A 87 -16.00 -13.58 4.02
N MET A 88 -15.33 -13.11 5.08
CA MET A 88 -15.60 -13.57 6.46
C MET A 88 -17.02 -13.23 6.92
N GLN A 89 -17.56 -12.06 6.52
CA GLN A 89 -18.96 -11.72 6.77
C GLN A 89 -19.92 -12.58 5.94
N GLY A 90 -19.59 -12.84 4.67
CA GLY A 90 -20.37 -13.71 3.79
C GLY A 90 -20.48 -15.13 4.36
N ASP A 91 -19.37 -15.68 4.85
CA ASP A 91 -19.32 -17.05 5.38
C ASP A 91 -20.00 -17.17 6.75
N LYS A 92 -19.83 -16.20 7.66
CA LYS A 92 -20.63 -16.14 8.90
C LYS A 92 -22.12 -16.11 8.61
N LYS A 93 -22.53 -15.36 7.58
CA LYS A 93 -23.92 -15.28 7.16
C LYS A 93 -24.38 -16.61 6.55
N ALA A 94 -23.59 -17.23 5.69
CA ALA A 94 -23.86 -18.55 5.12
C ALA A 94 -23.98 -19.63 6.21
N ALA A 95 -23.04 -19.69 7.14
CA ALA A 95 -23.04 -20.60 8.28
C ALA A 95 -24.27 -20.42 9.18
N SER A 96 -24.75 -19.18 9.36
CA SER A 96 -25.98 -18.91 10.10
C SER A 96 -27.26 -19.44 9.43
N TYR A 97 -27.23 -19.75 8.12
CA TYR A 97 -28.35 -20.38 7.42
C TYR A 97 -28.35 -21.92 7.50
N PHE A 98 -27.26 -22.53 7.99
CA PHE A 98 -27.12 -23.98 8.11
C PHE A 98 -27.30 -24.51 9.55
N GLN A 99 -27.80 -23.68 10.46
CA GLN A 99 -28.13 -24.03 11.84
C GLN A 99 -29.65 -24.04 12.05
#